data_AF-A0AAC9RQ21-F1
#
_entry.id   AF-A0AAC9RQ21-F1
#
_cell.length_a   1.000
_cell.length_b   1.000
_cell.length_c   1.000
_cell.angle_alpha   90.00
_cell.angle_beta   90.00
_cell.angle_gamma   90.00
#
_symmetry.space_group_name_H-M   'P 1'
#
loop_
_entity.id
_entity.type
_entity.pdbx_description
1 polymer ?
#
loop_
_entity_poly.entity_id
_entity_poly.type
_entity_poly.pdbx_seq_one_letter_code
_entity_poly.pdbx_strand_id
1 'polypeptide(L)'
;MEIVHFSKFNPSGNMTVLVDSQHDPSEYAPLAQQLMQTSHVGCEQVGFIERADGDVPHRLVMSGQEFCGNGTLAFIHYLKTRNLLTSSSVALNVSGLNDPVQCVVHEETNEYETSLPRPIHMEARRYCIDDVVFEGLEIQYDTYQHFVCPITVWSDALATSMETFVRETQWPAHLTAIGIMLYDVLHARLYPLIYIPQVDSVIWEQSCGSGTGSVGVYEAYRQGVEQVEKEIVQPGGVLSVGVTRTGMDYDITIKGQVVTVATGLAYIE
;
A
#
# COMPACT_ATOMS: atom_id res chain seq x y z
N MET A 1 -16.94 -13.90 -22.51
CA MET A 1 -17.18 -12.45 -22.53
C MET A 1 -18.08 -12.04 -21.39
N GLU A 2 -17.43 -11.81 -20.27
CA GLU A 2 -18.02 -11.33 -19.03
C GLU A 2 -17.95 -9.79 -19.00
N ILE A 3 -18.92 -9.16 -18.33
CA ILE A 3 -18.96 -7.70 -18.18
C ILE A 3 -18.63 -7.36 -16.73
N VAL A 4 -17.56 -6.60 -16.54
CA VAL A 4 -17.10 -6.16 -15.23
C VAL A 4 -17.38 -4.67 -15.05
N HIS A 5 -18.13 -4.31 -14.01
CA HIS A 5 -18.36 -2.92 -13.64
C HIS A 5 -17.21 -2.46 -12.75
N PHE A 6 -16.57 -1.34 -13.12
CA PHE A 6 -15.42 -0.86 -12.39
C PHE A 6 -15.38 0.66 -12.27
N SER A 7 -14.66 1.11 -11.24
CA SER A 7 -14.18 2.48 -11.11
C SER A 7 -12.66 2.47 -10.95
N LYS A 8 -11.96 3.38 -11.64
CA LYS A 8 -10.51 3.56 -11.58
C LYS A 8 -10.18 4.82 -10.81
N PHE A 9 -9.23 4.71 -9.90
CA PHE A 9 -8.83 5.75 -8.96
C PHE A 9 -7.34 6.03 -9.06
N ASN A 10 -6.97 7.23 -8.63
CA ASN A 10 -5.59 7.66 -8.47
C ASN A 10 -5.34 8.07 -7.01
N PRO A 11 -4.95 7.13 -6.13
CA PRO A 11 -4.37 7.40 -4.81
C PRO A 11 -2.86 7.66 -4.95
N SER A 12 -2.49 8.94 -5.12
CA SER A 12 -1.08 9.38 -5.17
C SER A 12 -0.21 8.64 -6.20
N GLY A 13 -0.78 8.32 -7.36
CA GLY A 13 -0.12 7.71 -8.52
C GLY A 13 -0.23 6.19 -8.61
N ASN A 14 -0.59 5.50 -7.52
CA ASN A 14 -0.78 4.04 -7.52
C ASN A 14 -2.17 3.71 -8.09
N MET A 15 -2.29 3.65 -9.41
CA MET A 15 -3.60 3.52 -10.08
C MET A 15 -4.35 2.26 -9.60
N THR A 16 -5.49 2.45 -8.93
CA THR A 16 -6.27 1.35 -8.34
C THR A 16 -7.60 1.21 -9.06
N VAL A 17 -7.99 -0.01 -9.41
CA VAL A 17 -9.33 -0.32 -9.90
C VAL A 17 -10.14 -0.99 -8.80
N LEU A 18 -11.37 -0.51 -8.56
CA LEU A 18 -12.35 -1.21 -7.73
C LEU A 18 -13.47 -1.75 -8.61
N VAL A 19 -13.77 -3.03 -8.46
CA VAL A 19 -14.84 -3.76 -9.16
C VAL A 19 -16.08 -3.79 -8.26
N ASP A 20 -17.20 -3.27 -8.76
CA ASP A 20 -18.48 -3.23 -8.02
C ASP A 20 -19.53 -4.24 -8.53
N SER A 21 -19.32 -4.84 -9.71
CA SER A 21 -20.04 -6.05 -10.13
C SER A 21 -19.66 -7.24 -9.27
N GLN A 22 -20.61 -8.12 -8.96
CA GLN A 22 -20.40 -9.29 -8.11
C GLN A 22 -19.94 -10.50 -8.93
N HIS A 23 -18.89 -11.17 -8.45
CA HIS A 23 -18.24 -12.33 -9.09
C HIS A 23 -17.88 -13.38 -8.05
N ASP A 24 -17.63 -14.61 -8.48
CA ASP A 24 -17.16 -15.65 -7.56
C ASP A 24 -15.73 -15.29 -7.09
N PRO A 25 -15.39 -15.44 -5.78
CA PRO A 25 -14.05 -15.15 -5.29
C PRO A 25 -12.92 -15.92 -6.02
N SER A 26 -13.22 -17.08 -6.60
CA SER A 26 -12.26 -17.82 -7.44
C SER A 26 -11.91 -17.12 -8.76
N GLU A 27 -12.71 -16.15 -9.19
CA GLU A 27 -12.52 -15.37 -10.42
C GLU A 27 -11.72 -14.08 -10.17
N TYR A 28 -11.49 -13.68 -8.92
CA TYR A 28 -10.88 -12.38 -8.62
C TYR A 28 -9.46 -12.24 -9.19
N ALA A 29 -8.61 -13.25 -9.00
CA ALA A 29 -7.25 -13.25 -9.53
C ALA A 29 -7.20 -13.18 -11.07
N PRO A 30 -7.89 -14.06 -11.83
CA PRO A 30 -7.86 -13.98 -13.30
C PRO A 30 -8.50 -12.69 -13.85
N LEU A 31 -9.57 -12.19 -13.24
CA LEU A 31 -10.18 -10.90 -13.63
C LEU A 31 -9.22 -9.74 -13.39
N ALA A 32 -8.59 -9.69 -12.21
CA ALA A 32 -7.62 -8.67 -11.88
C ALA A 32 -6.42 -8.70 -12.83
N GLN A 33 -5.91 -9.90 -13.16
CA GLN A 33 -4.80 -10.06 -14.09
C GLN A 33 -5.12 -9.43 -15.45
N GLN A 34 -6.33 -9.64 -15.99
CA GLN A 34 -6.75 -9.02 -17.25
C GLN A 34 -6.88 -7.49 -17.12
N LEU A 35 -7.53 -6.99 -16.05
CA LEU A 35 -7.73 -5.55 -15.81
C LEU A 35 -6.41 -4.78 -15.63
N MET A 36 -5.39 -5.41 -15.03
CA MET A 36 -4.07 -4.79 -14.80
C MET A 36 -3.23 -4.67 -16.07
N GLN A 37 -3.52 -5.43 -17.14
CA GLN A 37 -2.76 -5.35 -18.38
C GLN A 37 -2.80 -3.95 -19.00
N THR A 38 -1.65 -3.47 -19.49
CA THR A 38 -1.54 -2.18 -20.17
C THR A 38 -2.37 -2.10 -21.45
N SER A 39 -2.66 -3.24 -22.07
CA SER A 39 -3.56 -3.38 -23.23
C SER A 39 -5.04 -3.41 -22.87
N HIS A 40 -5.39 -3.37 -21.58
CA HIS A 40 -6.75 -3.37 -21.05
C HIS A 40 -7.01 -2.08 -20.26
N VAL A 41 -7.72 -2.12 -19.12
CA VAL A 41 -7.95 -0.96 -18.26
C VAL A 41 -6.65 -0.34 -17.74
N GLY A 42 -5.62 -1.17 -17.49
CA GLY A 42 -4.26 -0.79 -17.11
C GLY A 42 -4.18 -0.12 -15.74
N CYS A 43 -3.84 -0.87 -14.71
CA CYS A 43 -3.73 -0.37 -13.33
C CYS A 43 -2.66 -1.15 -12.55
N GLU A 44 -2.26 -0.63 -11.39
CA GLU A 44 -1.30 -1.29 -10.50
C GLU A 44 -1.99 -2.32 -9.60
N GLN A 45 -3.23 -2.05 -9.19
CA GLN A 45 -3.95 -2.88 -8.22
C GLN A 45 -5.44 -2.97 -8.53
N VAL A 46 -6.03 -4.11 -8.17
CA VAL A 46 -7.47 -4.38 -8.31
C VAL A 46 -8.05 -4.86 -6.98
N GLY A 47 -9.15 -4.25 -6.57
CA GLY A 47 -9.96 -4.69 -5.44
C GLY A 47 -11.41 -4.95 -5.86
N PHE A 48 -12.07 -5.87 -5.17
CA PHE A 48 -13.46 -6.25 -5.39
C PHE A 48 -14.28 -5.78 -4.20
N ILE A 49 -15.41 -5.13 -4.48
CA ILE A 49 -16.35 -4.66 -3.46
C ILE A 49 -17.41 -5.73 -3.26
N GLU A 50 -17.25 -6.49 -2.18
CA GLU A 50 -18.24 -7.46 -1.74
C GLU A 50 -19.35 -6.76 -0.96
N ARG A 51 -20.57 -7.27 -1.09
CA ARG A 51 -21.64 -6.93 -0.16
C ARG A 51 -21.38 -7.66 1.17
N ALA A 52 -21.46 -6.93 2.26
CA ALA A 52 -21.34 -7.46 3.61
C ALA A 52 -22.63 -7.23 4.40
N ASP A 53 -22.84 -8.02 5.44
CA ASP A 53 -23.87 -7.76 6.44
C ASP A 53 -23.34 -6.76 7.49
N GLY A 54 -24.19 -5.83 7.94
CA GLY A 54 -23.86 -4.87 9.02
C GLY A 54 -24.10 -3.40 8.66
N ASP A 55 -23.62 -2.50 9.54
CA ASP A 55 -23.83 -1.04 9.41
C ASP A 55 -23.06 -0.42 8.22
N VAL A 56 -21.95 -1.04 7.83
CA VAL A 56 -21.26 -0.74 6.56
C VAL A 56 -21.33 -1.98 5.70
N PRO A 57 -22.29 -2.09 4.77
CA PRO A 57 -22.58 -3.32 4.06
C PRO A 57 -21.61 -3.58 2.89
N HIS A 58 -20.35 -3.18 3.04
CA HIS A 58 -19.33 -3.31 2.02
C HIS A 58 -17.99 -3.75 2.63
N ARG A 59 -17.35 -4.70 1.94
CA ARG A 59 -16.00 -5.17 2.25
C ARG A 59 -15.14 -5.03 1.00
N LEU A 60 -13.89 -4.63 1.19
CA LEU A 60 -12.90 -4.61 0.12
C LEU A 60 -12.08 -5.91 0.14
N VAL A 61 -11.97 -6.57 -1.00
CA VAL A 61 -11.12 -7.74 -1.19
C VAL A 61 -10.14 -7.47 -2.32
N MET A 62 -8.86 -7.33 -1.98
CA MET A 62 -7.78 -7.17 -2.95
C MET A 62 -7.55 -8.48 -3.70
N SER A 63 -7.16 -8.41 -4.97
CA SER A 63 -6.97 -9.61 -5.81
C SER A 63 -5.91 -10.59 -5.30
N GLY A 64 -4.94 -10.11 -4.51
CA GLY A 64 -3.92 -10.95 -3.86
C GLY A 64 -4.27 -11.36 -2.43
N GLN A 65 -5.50 -11.08 -1.96
CA GLN A 65 -5.99 -11.35 -0.61
C GLN A 65 -5.25 -10.61 0.52
N GLU A 66 -4.41 -9.64 0.16
CA GLU A 66 -3.61 -8.81 1.05
C GLU A 66 -4.37 -7.56 1.51
N PHE A 67 -3.80 -6.89 2.51
CA PHE A 67 -4.23 -5.54 2.87
C PHE A 67 -3.51 -4.53 1.97
N CYS A 68 -4.26 -3.56 1.44
CA CYS A 68 -3.69 -2.45 0.71
C CYS A 68 -4.19 -1.11 1.24
N GLY A 69 -3.25 -0.27 1.70
CA GLY A 69 -3.53 1.09 2.14
C GLY A 69 -4.13 1.97 1.02
N ASN A 70 -3.50 2.00 -0.16
CA ASN A 70 -3.97 2.80 -1.30
C ASN A 70 -5.35 2.33 -1.79
N GLY A 71 -5.56 1.01 -1.87
CA GLY A 71 -6.86 0.42 -2.19
C GLY A 71 -7.94 0.79 -1.18
N THR A 72 -7.59 0.84 0.11
CA THR A 72 -8.49 1.28 1.17
C THR A 72 -8.83 2.76 1.04
N LEU A 73 -7.85 3.64 0.76
CA LEU A 73 -8.11 5.06 0.47
C LEU A 73 -9.07 5.22 -0.73
N ALA A 74 -8.84 4.46 -1.81
CA ALA A 74 -9.71 4.44 -2.97
C ALA A 74 -11.12 3.96 -2.64
N PHE A 75 -11.24 2.98 -1.74
CA PHE A 75 -12.52 2.44 -1.31
C PHE A 75 -13.31 3.41 -0.43
N ILE A 76 -12.67 4.10 0.51
CA ILE A 76 -13.33 5.15 1.30
C ILE A 76 -13.83 6.27 0.37
N HIS A 77 -13.01 6.68 -0.61
CA HIS A 77 -13.41 7.65 -1.64
C HIS A 77 -14.61 7.15 -2.46
N TYR A 78 -14.60 5.89 -2.90
CA TYR A 78 -15.72 5.25 -3.60
C TYR A 78 -17.02 5.33 -2.78
N LEU A 79 -16.96 4.98 -1.49
CA LEU A 79 -18.12 5.00 -0.61
C LEU A 79 -18.63 6.43 -0.38
N LYS A 80 -17.73 7.39 -0.12
CA LYS A 80 -18.07 8.80 0.12
C LYS A 80 -18.76 9.42 -1.11
N THR A 81 -18.18 9.27 -2.29
CA THR A 81 -18.69 9.86 -3.54
C THR A 81 -20.06 9.31 -3.96
N ARG A 82 -20.41 8.11 -3.49
CA ARG A 82 -21.72 7.47 -3.73
C ARG A 82 -22.72 7.67 -2.60
N ASN A 83 -22.40 8.50 -1.60
CA ASN A 83 -23.22 8.73 -0.40
C ASN A 83 -23.55 7.43 0.35
N LEU A 84 -22.61 6.49 0.41
CA LEU A 84 -22.74 5.20 1.11
C LEU A 84 -22.18 5.26 2.55
N LEU A 85 -21.62 6.41 2.95
CA LEU A 85 -21.16 6.66 4.32
C LEU A 85 -22.16 7.54 5.07
N THR A 86 -22.42 7.18 6.33
CA THR A 86 -23.30 7.94 7.25
C THR A 86 -22.52 8.86 8.19
N SER A 87 -21.19 8.69 8.26
CA SER A 87 -20.26 9.38 9.17
C SER A 87 -18.94 9.62 8.44
N SER A 88 -18.17 10.62 8.89
CA SER A 88 -16.80 10.87 8.43
C SER A 88 -15.80 9.86 9.00
N SER A 89 -16.11 9.23 10.15
CA SER A 89 -15.32 8.13 10.72
C SER A 89 -16.07 6.81 10.53
N VAL A 90 -15.39 5.81 9.98
CA VAL A 90 -15.97 4.52 9.59
C VAL A 90 -14.95 3.38 9.79
N ALA A 91 -15.44 2.22 10.23
CA ALA A 91 -14.65 0.99 10.30
C ALA A 91 -14.95 0.14 9.05
N LEU A 92 -13.90 -0.27 8.32
CA LEU A 92 -14.04 -1.02 7.07
C LEU A 92 -13.38 -2.39 7.16
N ASN A 93 -14.05 -3.40 6.61
CA ASN A 93 -13.45 -4.71 6.43
C ASN A 93 -12.64 -4.73 5.13
N VAL A 94 -11.37 -5.10 5.23
CA VAL A 94 -10.44 -5.21 4.10
C VAL A 94 -9.74 -6.56 4.18
N SER A 95 -9.47 -7.20 3.03
CA SER A 95 -8.65 -8.41 2.97
C SER A 95 -7.28 -8.23 3.64
N GLY A 96 -6.67 -9.34 4.06
CA GLY A 96 -5.38 -9.33 4.75
C GLY A 96 -5.41 -8.90 6.21
N LEU A 97 -6.58 -8.51 6.76
CA LEU A 97 -6.75 -8.19 8.17
C LEU A 97 -7.94 -8.95 8.78
N ASN A 98 -7.75 -9.36 10.03
CA ASN A 98 -8.81 -10.03 10.82
C ASN A 98 -9.79 -9.03 11.43
N ASP A 99 -9.29 -7.83 11.76
CA ASP A 99 -10.07 -6.77 12.39
C ASP A 99 -10.34 -5.62 11.39
N PRO A 100 -11.50 -4.93 11.50
CA PRO A 100 -11.80 -3.77 10.68
C PRO A 100 -10.77 -2.64 10.85
N VAL A 101 -10.42 -1.98 9.76
CA VAL A 101 -9.54 -0.80 9.77
C VAL A 101 -10.32 0.48 10.02
N GLN A 102 -9.77 1.35 10.86
CA GLN A 102 -10.37 2.65 11.12
C GLN A 102 -10.01 3.61 9.99
N CYS A 103 -11.03 4.29 9.49
CA CYS A 103 -10.93 5.18 8.35
C CYS A 103 -11.60 6.51 8.65
N VAL A 104 -11.02 7.60 8.13
CA VAL A 104 -11.54 8.96 8.32
C VAL A 104 -11.59 9.71 6.99
N VAL A 105 -12.68 10.44 6.77
CA VAL A 105 -12.86 11.39 5.67
C VAL A 105 -12.63 12.80 6.20
N HIS A 106 -11.59 13.46 5.70
CA HIS A 106 -11.25 14.84 6.03
C HIS A 106 -11.87 15.77 4.97
N GLU A 107 -13.11 16.22 5.21
CA GLU A 107 -13.87 16.98 4.21
C GLU A 107 -13.24 18.32 3.83
N GLU A 108 -12.59 18.99 4.78
CA GLU A 108 -11.97 20.31 4.55
C GLU A 108 -10.77 20.23 3.59
N THR A 109 -10.00 19.14 3.65
CA THR A 109 -8.81 18.91 2.82
C THR A 109 -9.06 17.97 1.63
N ASN A 110 -10.26 17.38 1.56
CA ASN A 110 -10.64 16.33 0.62
C ASN A 110 -9.65 15.15 0.65
N GLU A 111 -9.25 14.74 1.85
CA GLU A 111 -8.34 13.62 2.09
C GLU A 111 -9.05 12.45 2.75
N TYR A 112 -8.49 11.27 2.54
CA TYR A 112 -8.93 10.03 3.16
C TYR A 112 -7.79 9.49 3.98
N GLU A 113 -8.10 8.98 5.17
CA GLU A 113 -7.13 8.41 6.09
C GLU A 113 -7.52 6.98 6.46
N THR A 114 -6.54 6.10 6.61
CA THR A 114 -6.72 4.74 7.11
C THR A 114 -5.57 4.31 8.00
N SER A 115 -5.86 3.47 9.00
CA SER A 115 -4.86 2.82 9.84
C SER A 115 -4.11 1.72 9.10
N LEU A 116 -2.81 1.58 9.37
CA LEU A 116 -1.98 0.48 8.86
C LEU A 116 -1.71 -0.58 9.93
N PRO A 117 -1.34 -1.82 9.53
CA PRO A 117 -0.92 -2.86 10.46
C PRO A 117 0.29 -2.42 11.29
N ARG A 118 0.34 -2.85 12.55
CA ARG A 118 1.44 -2.55 13.45
C ARG A 118 2.67 -3.43 13.16
N PRO A 119 3.90 -2.92 13.31
CA PRO A 119 5.10 -3.74 13.29
C PRO A 119 5.06 -4.79 14.41
N ILE A 120 5.49 -6.01 14.09
CA ILE A 120 5.63 -7.11 15.05
C ILE A 120 7.06 -7.12 15.62
N HIS A 121 8.04 -6.81 14.78
CA HIS A 121 9.44 -6.77 15.17
C HIS A 121 10.19 -5.72 14.36
N MET A 122 11.19 -5.10 14.97
CA MET A 122 12.02 -4.07 14.36
C MET A 122 13.48 -4.27 14.75
N GLU A 123 14.38 -4.26 13.77
CA GLU A 123 15.81 -4.42 14.01
C GLU A 123 16.65 -3.51 13.13
N ALA A 124 17.58 -2.77 13.75
CA ALA A 124 18.55 -2.00 13.00
C ALA A 124 19.52 -2.96 12.30
N ARG A 125 19.68 -2.81 10.99
CA ARG A 125 20.42 -3.75 10.15
C ARG A 125 21.42 -3.05 9.26
N ARG A 126 22.47 -3.78 8.92
CA ARG A 126 23.50 -3.38 7.96
C ARG A 126 23.55 -4.40 6.83
N TYR A 127 23.34 -3.96 5.61
CA TYR A 127 23.47 -4.78 4.40
C TYR A 127 24.66 -4.30 3.59
N CYS A 128 25.41 -5.22 3.01
CA CYS A 128 26.43 -4.90 2.03
C CYS A 128 25.88 -5.30 0.65
N ILE A 129 25.67 -4.31 -0.22
CA ILE A 129 25.14 -4.49 -1.58
C ILE A 129 26.12 -3.79 -2.52
N ASP A 130 26.72 -4.55 -3.44
CA ASP A 130 27.76 -4.07 -4.37
C ASP A 130 28.87 -3.26 -3.68
N ASP A 131 29.41 -3.79 -2.57
CA ASP A 131 30.44 -3.18 -1.72
C ASP A 131 30.02 -1.87 -1.01
N VAL A 132 28.73 -1.49 -1.09
CA VAL A 132 28.15 -0.36 -0.36
C VAL A 132 27.41 -0.87 0.87
N VAL A 133 27.72 -0.27 2.03
CA VAL A 133 27.03 -0.58 3.28
C VAL A 133 25.81 0.31 3.44
N PHE A 134 24.63 -0.31 3.48
CA PHE A 134 23.36 0.33 3.82
C PHE A 134 23.04 0.07 5.28
N GLU A 135 22.88 1.13 6.07
CA GLU A 135 22.37 1.06 7.43
C GLU A 135 20.90 1.45 7.44
N GLY A 136 20.03 0.52 7.83
CA GLY A 136 18.58 0.72 7.76
C GLY A 136 17.85 0.09 8.93
N LEU A 137 16.53 0.04 8.79
CA LEU A 137 15.64 -0.58 9.75
C LEU A 137 14.83 -1.66 9.05
N GLU A 138 15.01 -2.90 9.50
CA GLU A 138 14.18 -4.04 9.14
C GLU A 138 12.92 -3.98 10.02
N ILE A 139 11.74 -3.99 9.38
CA ILE A 139 10.43 -3.89 10.01
C ILE A 139 9.58 -5.08 9.55
N GLN A 140 9.32 -6.00 10.46
CA GLN A 140 8.52 -7.19 10.23
C GLN A 140 7.05 -6.90 10.55
N TYR A 141 6.16 -7.28 9.62
CA TYR A 141 4.72 -7.34 9.83
C TYR A 141 4.25 -8.80 9.79
N ASP A 142 2.95 -9.06 9.80
CA ASP A 142 2.44 -10.44 9.87
C ASP A 142 2.83 -11.27 8.63
N THR A 143 2.56 -10.73 7.44
CA THR A 143 2.74 -11.45 6.17
C THR A 143 3.83 -10.85 5.28
N TYR A 144 4.39 -9.70 5.63
CA TYR A 144 5.38 -9.01 4.81
C TYR A 144 6.45 -8.34 5.66
N GLN A 145 7.54 -7.94 5.01
CA GLN A 145 8.67 -7.31 5.67
C GLN A 145 9.17 -6.12 4.86
N HIS A 146 9.44 -5.00 5.52
CA HIS A 146 10.02 -3.82 4.89
C HIS A 146 11.41 -3.51 5.44
N PHE A 147 12.29 -3.06 4.56
CA PHE A 147 13.62 -2.55 4.87
C PHE A 147 13.66 -1.08 4.50
N VAL A 148 13.65 -0.21 5.52
CA VAL A 148 13.82 1.23 5.28
C VAL A 148 15.32 1.51 5.17
N CYS A 149 15.74 1.83 3.95
CA CYS A 149 17.13 2.03 3.56
C CYS A 149 17.33 3.51 3.21
N PRO A 150 17.92 4.31 4.11
CA PRO A 150 18.27 5.70 3.82
C PRO A 150 19.23 5.78 2.65
N ILE A 151 18.95 6.69 1.73
CA ILE A 151 19.80 7.00 0.58
C ILE A 151 20.07 8.50 0.51
N THR A 152 21.15 8.87 -0.16
CA THR A 152 21.45 10.29 -0.47
C THR A 152 20.97 10.68 -1.87
N VAL A 153 21.06 9.74 -2.82
CA VAL A 153 20.72 9.96 -4.22
C VAL A 153 20.16 8.67 -4.82
N TRP A 154 19.06 8.80 -5.56
CA TRP A 154 18.52 7.74 -6.41
C TRP A 154 19.36 7.58 -7.69
N SER A 155 19.57 6.35 -8.15
CA SER A 155 20.14 6.07 -9.47
C SER A 155 19.66 4.73 -10.02
N ASP A 156 19.67 4.58 -11.35
CA ASP A 156 19.30 3.30 -12.00
C ASP A 156 20.26 2.17 -11.64
N ALA A 157 21.53 2.49 -11.38
CA ALA A 157 22.51 1.52 -10.88
C ALA A 157 22.09 0.98 -9.51
N LEU A 158 21.75 1.86 -8.57
CA LEU A 158 21.23 1.48 -7.26
C LEU A 158 19.95 0.66 -7.36
N ALA A 159 19.03 1.04 -8.25
CA ALA A 159 17.81 0.28 -8.48
C ALA A 159 18.14 -1.16 -8.92
N THR A 160 19.02 -1.32 -9.90
CA THR A 160 19.48 -2.62 -10.41
C THR A 160 20.14 -3.47 -9.31
N SER A 161 20.96 -2.84 -8.45
CA SER A 161 21.59 -3.50 -7.31
C SER A 161 20.55 -4.02 -6.30
N MET A 162 19.51 -3.23 -6.02
CA MET A 162 18.43 -3.64 -5.11
C MET A 162 17.57 -4.76 -5.69
N GLU A 163 17.26 -4.70 -6.99
CA GLU A 163 16.55 -5.79 -7.69
C GLU A 163 17.35 -7.10 -7.63
N THR A 164 18.66 -7.02 -7.83
CA THR A 164 19.55 -8.19 -7.74
C THR A 164 19.58 -8.72 -6.31
N PHE A 165 19.78 -7.84 -5.33
CA PHE A 165 19.81 -8.20 -3.92
C PHE A 165 18.55 -8.94 -3.47
N VAL A 166 17.35 -8.47 -3.81
CA VAL A 166 16.11 -9.14 -3.39
C VAL A 166 15.93 -10.50 -4.06
N ARG A 167 16.40 -10.69 -5.30
CA ARG A 167 16.31 -11.97 -6.02
C ARG A 167 17.32 -13.01 -5.49
N GLU A 168 18.51 -12.56 -5.11
CA GLU A 168 19.58 -13.45 -4.63
C GLU A 168 19.48 -13.77 -3.14
N THR A 169 18.73 -12.96 -2.38
CA THR A 169 18.51 -13.18 -0.95
C THR A 169 17.50 -14.32 -0.73
N GLN A 170 17.81 -15.21 0.21
CA GLN A 170 16.86 -16.21 0.67
C GLN A 170 15.91 -15.60 1.70
N TRP A 171 14.64 -15.50 1.35
CA TRP A 171 13.60 -14.97 2.22
C TRP A 171 12.86 -16.07 2.98
N PRO A 172 12.40 -15.81 4.22
CA PRO A 172 11.52 -16.73 4.93
C PRO A 172 10.26 -17.06 4.13
N ALA A 173 9.90 -18.34 4.03
CA ALA A 173 8.81 -18.82 3.19
C ALA A 173 7.40 -18.30 3.57
N HIS A 174 7.25 -17.74 4.77
CA HIS A 174 5.98 -17.16 5.22
C HIS A 174 5.75 -15.73 4.71
N LEU A 175 6.79 -15.06 4.20
CA LEU A 175 6.65 -13.71 3.66
C LEU A 175 6.02 -13.76 2.27
N THR A 176 4.90 -13.07 2.12
CA THR A 176 4.21 -12.90 0.84
C THR A 176 4.81 -11.77 0.02
N ALA A 177 5.40 -10.76 0.69
CA ALA A 177 6.07 -9.63 0.05
C ALA A 177 7.27 -9.13 0.87
N ILE A 178 8.28 -8.64 0.16
CA ILE A 178 9.43 -7.95 0.72
C ILE A 178 9.53 -6.57 0.10
N GLY A 179 9.58 -5.54 0.92
CA GLY A 179 9.70 -4.16 0.47
C GLY A 179 11.07 -3.58 0.78
N ILE A 180 11.77 -3.07 -0.22
CA ILE A 180 12.94 -2.21 -0.04
C ILE A 180 12.49 -0.76 -0.21
N MET A 181 12.49 -0.03 0.90
CA MET A 181 12.05 1.36 0.97
C MET A 181 13.28 2.26 0.90
N LEU A 182 13.72 2.58 -0.31
CA LEU A 182 14.84 3.51 -0.51
C LEU A 182 14.37 4.94 -0.18
N TYR A 183 14.88 5.49 0.92
CA TYR A 183 14.36 6.72 1.49
C TYR A 183 15.40 7.85 1.49
N ASP A 184 15.20 8.83 0.62
CA ASP A 184 15.92 10.11 0.67
C ASP A 184 15.38 10.93 1.84
N VAL A 185 16.14 10.89 2.94
CA VAL A 185 15.81 11.56 4.20
C VAL A 185 15.73 13.08 4.03
N LEU A 186 16.61 13.66 3.22
CA LEU A 186 16.75 15.11 3.08
C LEU A 186 15.51 15.69 2.40
N HIS A 187 15.02 15.00 1.37
CA HIS A 187 13.88 15.45 0.58
C HIS A 187 12.57 14.76 0.96
N ALA A 188 12.55 13.96 2.03
CA ALA A 188 11.41 13.16 2.46
C ALA A 188 10.81 12.33 1.31
N ARG A 189 11.66 11.70 0.50
CA ARG A 189 11.26 11.02 -0.73
C ARG A 189 11.51 9.52 -0.65
N LEU A 190 10.47 8.74 -0.90
CA LEU A 190 10.49 7.28 -0.91
C LEU A 190 10.46 6.76 -2.35
N TYR A 191 11.32 5.78 -2.62
CA TYR A 191 11.28 4.95 -3.81
C TYR A 191 11.04 3.50 -3.37
N PRO A 192 9.80 3.00 -3.46
CA PRO A 192 9.44 1.69 -2.96
C PRO A 192 9.66 0.61 -4.03
N LEU A 193 10.51 -0.38 -3.71
CA LEU A 193 10.58 -1.64 -4.44
C LEU A 193 9.86 -2.71 -3.65
N ILE A 194 8.98 -3.45 -4.32
CA ILE A 194 8.28 -4.61 -3.77
C ILE A 194 8.72 -5.86 -4.54
N TYR A 195 9.14 -6.88 -3.81
CA TYR A 195 9.46 -8.21 -4.29
C TYR A 195 8.44 -9.22 -3.79
N ILE A 196 7.90 -10.03 -4.70
CA ILE A 196 6.96 -11.11 -4.39
C ILE A 196 7.66 -12.45 -4.70
N PRO A 197 8.21 -13.15 -3.69
CA PRO A 197 9.03 -14.34 -3.90
C PRO A 197 8.32 -15.47 -4.66
N GLN A 198 7.02 -15.65 -4.40
CA GLN A 198 6.25 -16.77 -4.96
C GLN A 198 6.15 -16.76 -6.49
N VAL A 199 6.22 -15.57 -7.09
CA VAL A 199 6.12 -15.37 -8.54
C VAL A 199 7.37 -14.71 -9.13
N ASP A 200 8.42 -14.57 -8.33
CA ASP A 200 9.67 -13.89 -8.68
C ASP A 200 9.46 -12.52 -9.37
N SER A 201 8.49 -11.75 -8.86
CA SER A 201 8.12 -10.45 -9.40
C SER A 201 8.76 -9.32 -8.61
N VAL A 202 9.39 -8.39 -9.30
CA VAL A 202 9.96 -7.16 -8.72
C VAL A 202 9.25 -5.96 -9.34
N ILE A 203 8.75 -5.07 -8.50
CA ILE A 203 7.89 -3.95 -8.88
C ILE A 203 8.41 -2.69 -8.18
N TRP A 204 8.70 -1.66 -8.96
CA TRP A 204 8.88 -0.30 -8.44
C TRP A 204 7.51 0.39 -8.45
N GLU A 205 6.90 0.54 -7.28
CA GLU A 205 5.56 1.14 -7.17
C GLU A 205 5.63 2.66 -7.34
N GLN A 206 4.59 3.24 -7.95
CA GLN A 206 4.47 4.69 -8.03
C GLN A 206 4.16 5.32 -6.66
N SER A 207 3.43 4.59 -5.82
CA SER A 207 3.16 4.95 -4.43
C SER A 207 2.86 3.70 -3.63
N CYS A 208 3.43 3.61 -2.43
CA CYS A 208 3.30 2.49 -1.51
C CYS A 208 2.78 2.97 -0.15
N GLY A 209 1.52 2.63 0.16
CA GLY A 209 0.90 3.02 1.43
C GLY A 209 1.59 2.37 2.64
N SER A 210 1.84 1.06 2.60
CA SER A 210 2.56 0.34 3.66
C SER A 210 4.01 0.82 3.80
N GLY A 211 4.69 1.10 2.67
CA GLY A 211 6.04 1.67 2.65
C GLY A 211 6.11 3.06 3.30
N THR A 212 5.13 3.91 3.03
CA THR A 212 4.97 5.21 3.68
C THR A 212 4.82 5.06 5.20
N GLY A 213 4.02 4.10 5.66
CA GLY A 213 3.91 3.74 7.08
C GLY A 213 5.24 3.32 7.70
N SER A 214 5.98 2.44 7.03
CA SER A 214 7.30 1.99 7.47
C SER A 214 8.32 3.13 7.55
N VAL A 215 8.30 4.09 6.62
CA VAL A 215 9.14 5.30 6.68
C VAL A 215 8.78 6.15 7.90
N GLY A 216 7.49 6.32 8.21
CA GLY A 216 7.05 7.02 9.43
C GLY A 216 7.58 6.36 10.70
N VAL A 217 7.50 5.02 10.77
CA VAL A 217 8.06 4.23 11.88
C VAL A 217 9.57 4.41 11.99
N TYR A 218 10.28 4.37 10.87
CA TYR A 218 11.73 4.62 10.81
C TYR A 218 12.09 6.02 11.32
N GLU A 219 11.34 7.05 10.94
CA GLU A 219 11.55 8.42 11.42
C GLU A 219 11.36 8.52 12.94
N ALA A 220 10.27 7.94 13.47
CA ALA A 220 10.02 7.91 14.90
C ALA A 220 11.13 7.16 15.67
N TYR A 221 11.54 6.00 15.16
CA TYR A 221 12.62 5.19 15.72
C TYR A 221 13.94 5.94 15.75
N ARG A 222 14.37 6.50 14.61
CA ARG A 222 15.67 7.17 14.48
C ARG A 222 15.76 8.45 15.32
N GLN A 223 14.69 9.23 15.36
CA GLN A 223 14.66 10.48 16.12
C GLN A 223 14.38 10.25 17.61
N GLY A 224 13.94 9.05 17.99
CA GLY A 224 13.57 8.71 19.37
C GLY A 224 12.30 9.39 19.86
N VAL A 225 11.45 9.90 18.95
CA VAL A 225 10.24 10.66 19.27
C VAL A 225 9.00 9.77 19.37
N GLU A 226 7.99 10.25 20.08
CA GLU A 226 6.72 9.53 20.26
C GLU A 226 5.69 9.83 19.18
N GLN A 227 5.83 10.95 18.46
CA GLN A 227 4.90 11.35 17.42
C GLN A 227 5.64 11.81 16.17
N VAL A 228 5.17 11.36 15.02
CA VAL A 228 5.59 11.82 13.70
C VAL A 228 4.36 12.11 12.87
N GLU A 229 4.32 13.28 12.25
CA GLU A 229 3.40 13.60 11.17
C GLU A 229 4.24 14.18 10.03
N LYS A 230 4.19 13.56 8.85
CA LYS A 230 5.09 13.91 7.75
C LYS A 230 4.49 13.57 6.39
N GLU A 231 4.69 14.46 5.42
CA GLU A 231 4.46 14.16 4.02
C GLU A 231 5.65 13.42 3.41
N ILE A 232 5.38 12.29 2.77
CA ILE A 232 6.36 11.45 2.09
C ILE A 232 6.10 11.51 0.59
N VAL A 233 7.05 12.10 -0.14
CA VAL A 233 7.03 12.22 -1.60
C VAL A 233 7.39 10.88 -2.22
N GLN A 234 6.71 10.49 -3.29
CA GLN A 234 6.92 9.25 -4.02
C GLN A 234 6.93 9.54 -5.53
N PRO A 235 7.30 8.59 -6.41
CA PRO A 235 7.28 8.81 -7.86
C PRO A 235 5.92 9.30 -8.39
N GLY A 236 4.83 8.75 -7.87
CA GLY A 236 3.46 9.00 -8.33
C GLY A 236 2.72 10.15 -7.63
N GLY A 237 3.20 10.59 -6.47
CA GLY A 237 2.49 11.58 -5.66
C GLY A 237 3.01 11.67 -4.23
N VAL A 238 2.17 12.16 -3.32
CA VAL A 238 2.53 12.35 -1.91
C VAL A 238 1.52 11.63 -1.04
N LEU A 239 1.99 10.99 0.03
CA LEU A 239 1.14 10.48 1.11
C LEU A 239 1.62 11.09 2.43
N SER A 240 0.68 11.48 3.28
CA SER A 240 0.97 11.83 4.66
C SER A 240 1.02 10.57 5.52
N VAL A 241 1.95 10.50 6.46
CA VAL A 241 2.04 9.45 7.48
C VAL A 241 1.88 10.08 8.86
N GLY A 242 1.03 9.45 9.68
CA GLY A 242 0.93 9.70 11.12
C GLY A 242 1.46 8.49 11.87
N VAL A 243 2.34 8.70 12.84
CA VAL A 243 2.82 7.65 13.75
C VAL A 243 2.75 8.12 15.18
N THR A 244 2.15 7.30 16.05
CA THR A 244 2.21 7.46 17.50
C THR A 244 2.87 6.23 18.11
N ARG A 245 3.99 6.41 18.81
CA ARG A 245 4.70 5.36 19.52
C ARG A 245 4.30 5.35 20.99
N THR A 246 3.76 4.22 21.45
CA THR A 246 3.41 4.01 22.86
C THR A 246 4.25 2.85 23.41
N GLY A 247 5.33 3.18 24.12
CA GLY A 247 6.30 2.17 24.55
C GLY A 247 7.00 1.52 23.35
N MET A 248 6.75 0.22 23.12
CA MET A 248 7.28 -0.51 21.96
C MET A 248 6.29 -0.58 20.79
N ASP A 249 5.03 -0.20 21.00
CA ASP A 249 3.98 -0.28 19.97
C ASP A 249 3.96 0.97 19.11
N TYR A 250 3.60 0.80 17.84
CA TYR A 250 3.43 1.89 16.87
C TYR A 250 2.03 1.84 16.29
N ASP A 251 1.27 2.91 16.50
CA ASP A 251 0.04 3.19 15.77
C ASP A 251 0.36 4.02 14.54
N ILE A 252 -0.09 3.57 13.38
CA ILE A 252 0.29 4.11 12.08
C ILE A 252 -0.97 4.43 11.29
N THR A 253 -1.03 5.62 10.71
CA THR A 253 -2.02 6.00 9.73
C THR A 253 -1.36 6.55 8.47
N ILE A 254 -2.03 6.40 7.35
CA ILE A 254 -1.70 7.11 6.12
C ILE A 254 -2.90 7.92 5.66
N LYS A 255 -2.61 9.09 5.08
CA LYS A 255 -3.61 10.01 4.57
C LYS A 255 -3.21 10.51 3.19
N GLY A 256 -4.18 10.63 2.30
CA GLY A 256 -3.95 11.13 0.96
C GLY A 256 -5.23 11.49 0.22
N GLN A 257 -5.06 12.27 -0.84
CA GLN A 257 -6.14 12.59 -1.77
C GLN A 257 -6.34 11.43 -2.75
N VAL A 258 -7.60 11.22 -3.15
CA VAL A 258 -7.95 10.26 -4.18
C VAL A 258 -8.82 10.94 -5.23
N VAL A 259 -8.50 10.69 -6.50
CA VAL A 259 -9.27 11.17 -7.64
C VAL A 259 -9.88 9.99 -8.37
N THR A 260 -11.18 10.06 -8.70
CA THR A 260 -11.80 9.15 -9.67
C THR A 260 -11.31 9.51 -11.07
N VAL A 261 -10.68 8.56 -11.76
CA VAL A 261 -10.13 8.72 -13.12
C VAL A 261 -11.15 8.28 -14.17
N ALA A 262 -11.86 7.17 -13.91
CA ALA A 262 -12.87 6.65 -14.82
C ALA A 262 -13.87 5.76 -14.08
N THR A 263 -15.08 5.65 -14.60
CA THR A 263 -16.07 4.64 -14.19
C THR A 263 -16.68 4.06 -15.45
N GLY A 264 -16.83 2.74 -15.54
CA GLY A 264 -17.35 2.12 -16.75
C GLY A 264 -17.46 0.61 -16.70
N LEU A 265 -17.55 0.03 -17.90
CA LEU A 265 -17.65 -1.39 -18.14
C LEU A 265 -16.36 -1.89 -18.81
N ALA A 266 -15.81 -2.95 -18.27
CA ALA A 266 -14.72 -3.73 -18.85
C ALA A 266 -15.30 -5.02 -19.43
N TYR A 267 -14.81 -5.41 -20.61
CA TYR A 267 -15.16 -6.67 -21.25
C TYR A 267 -13.97 -7.61 -21.10
N ILE A 268 -14.20 -8.73 -20.42
CA ILE A 268 -13.20 -9.73 -20.08
C ILE A 268 -13.50 -10.99 -20.89
N GLU A 269 -12.47 -11.66 -21.40
CA GLU A 269 -12.62 -12.89 -22.19
C GLU A 269 -13.17 -14.05 -21.36
#